data_AF-A0A9D8J7C9-F1
#
_entry.id   AF-A0A9D8J7C9-F1
#
_cell.length_a   1.000
_cell.length_b   1.000
_cell.length_c   1.000
_cell.angle_alpha   90.00
_cell.angle_beta   90.00
_cell.angle_gamma   90.00
#
_symmetry.space_group_name_H-M   'P 1'
#
loop_
_entity.id
_entity.type
_entity.pdbx_description
1 polymer ?
#
loop_
_entity_poly.entity_id
_entity_poly.type
_entity_poly.pdbx_seq_one_letter_code
_entity_poly.pdbx_strand_id
1 'polypeptide(L)' 'MTVKEYKELPELTPELIARGSIRKGGRPVSTNPRKLITIRLPADVIARWKSTGPGWQTRMADRLSKT' A
#
# COMPACT_ATOMS: atom_id res chain seq x y z
N MET A 1 14.73 5.61 -32.16
CA MET A 1 13.72 4.71 -32.77
C MET A 1 13.25 5.34 -34.06
N THR A 2 13.37 4.63 -35.18
CA THR A 2 12.99 5.12 -36.51
C THR A 2 11.59 4.61 -36.89
N VAL A 3 10.87 5.34 -37.75
CA VAL A 3 9.49 4.99 -38.16
C VAL A 3 9.39 3.59 -38.80
N LYS A 4 10.49 3.08 -39.37
CA LYS A 4 10.56 1.71 -39.93
C LYS A 4 10.41 0.63 -38.85
N GLU A 5 10.99 0.82 -37.68
CA GLU A 5 10.94 -0.17 -36.58
C GLU A 5 9.52 -0.43 -36.08
N TYR A 6 8.63 0.56 -36.14
CA TYR A 6 7.24 0.40 -35.70
C TYR A 6 6.39 -0.41 -36.68
N LYS A 7 6.74 -0.45 -37.97
CA LYS A 7 5.98 -1.16 -39.01
C LYS A 7 6.25 -2.67 -39.05
N GLU A 8 7.36 -3.10 -38.46
CA GLU A 8 7.75 -4.51 -38.39
C GLU A 8 7.28 -5.20 -37.10
N LEU A 9 6.65 -4.45 -36.19
CA LEU A 9 6.08 -5.04 -34.98
C LEU A 9 4.88 -5.91 -35.34
N PRO A 10 4.76 -7.11 -34.75
CA PRO A 10 3.59 -7.94 -34.95
C PRO A 10 2.35 -7.21 -34.42
N GLU A 11 1.25 -7.35 -35.15
CA GLU A 11 -0.06 -6.89 -34.70
C GLU A 11 -0.43 -7.55 -33.37
N LEU A 12 -1.05 -6.78 -32.47
CA LEU A 12 -1.43 -7.27 -31.16
C LEU A 12 -2.64 -8.20 -31.29
N THR A 13 -2.40 -9.51 -31.30
CA THR A 13 -3.49 -10.49 -31.46
C THR A 13 -4.18 -10.82 -30.12
N PRO A 14 -5.44 -11.29 -30.15
CA PRO A 14 -6.15 -11.75 -28.95
C PRO A 14 -5.42 -12.87 -28.20
N GLU A 15 -4.75 -13.79 -28.90
CA GLU A 15 -3.98 -14.89 -28.32
C GLU A 15 -2.73 -14.37 -27.58
N LEU A 16 -2.10 -13.33 -28.11
CA LEU A 16 -0.98 -12.63 -27.48
C LEU A 16 -1.39 -11.95 -26.17
N ILE A 17 -2.60 -11.38 -26.13
CA ILE A 17 -3.17 -10.80 -24.91
C ILE A 17 -3.54 -11.90 -23.92
N ALA A 18 -4.15 -12.98 -24.39
CA ALA A 18 -4.61 -14.09 -23.56
C ALA A 18 -3.47 -14.81 -22.81
N ARG A 19 -2.28 -14.92 -23.42
CA ARG A 19 -1.08 -15.48 -22.76
C ARG A 19 -0.34 -14.50 -21.85
N GLY A 20 -0.69 -13.21 -21.89
CA GLY A 20 -0.04 -12.17 -21.10
C GLY A 20 -0.44 -12.26 -19.62
N SER A 21 0.52 -12.46 -18.72
CA SER A 21 0.25 -12.39 -17.27
C SER A 21 0.47 -10.97 -16.75
N ILE A 22 -0.57 -10.33 -16.21
CA ILE A 22 -0.41 -9.07 -15.48
C ILE A 22 0.16 -9.39 -14.11
N ARG A 23 1.47 -9.22 -13.95
CA ARG A 23 2.09 -9.16 -12.61
C ARG A 23 1.76 -7.79 -12.05
N LYS A 24 0.76 -7.70 -11.15
CA LYS A 24 0.53 -6.49 -10.35
C LYS A 24 1.80 -6.23 -9.53
N GLY A 25 2.70 -5.41 -10.05
CA GLY A 25 3.85 -4.93 -9.31
C GLY A 25 3.36 -4.24 -8.03
N GLY A 26 3.94 -4.57 -6.89
CA GLY A 26 3.54 -4.01 -5.61
C GLY A 26 4.18 -4.72 -4.43
N ARG A 27 4.14 -4.07 -3.26
CA ARG A 27 4.49 -4.72 -1.98
C ARG A 27 3.49 -5.85 -1.72
N PRO A 28 3.93 -7.02 -1.22
CA PRO A 28 3.02 -8.06 -0.75
C PRO A 28 1.98 -7.49 0.20
N VAL A 29 0.73 -7.93 0.03
CA VAL A 29 -0.37 -7.51 0.90
C VAL A 29 -0.08 -8.00 2.32
N SER A 30 -0.14 -7.10 3.30
CA SER A 30 -0.01 -7.49 4.72
C SER A 30 -1.16 -8.41 5.10
N THR A 31 -0.85 -9.52 5.77
CA THR A 31 -1.88 -10.44 6.32
C THR A 31 -2.69 -9.79 7.44
N ASN A 32 -2.13 -8.78 8.11
CA ASN A 32 -2.80 -7.99 9.14
C ASN A 32 -2.58 -6.48 8.89
N PRO A 33 -3.33 -5.85 7.98
CA PRO A 33 -3.21 -4.43 7.71
C PRO A 33 -3.82 -3.61 8.86
N ARG A 34 -3.20 -2.47 9.18
CA ARG A 34 -3.80 -1.49 10.10
C ARG A 34 -5.11 -0.99 9.51
N LYS A 35 -6.19 -1.00 10.29
CA LYS A 35 -7.49 -0.44 9.91
C LYS A 35 -7.59 0.99 10.42
N LEU A 36 -7.97 1.92 9.54
CA LEU A 36 -8.34 3.27 9.95
C LEU A 36 -9.73 3.21 10.56
N ILE A 37 -9.82 3.51 11.86
CA ILE A 37 -11.08 3.56 12.59
C ILE A 37 -11.23 4.91 13.29
N THR A 38 -12.48 5.33 13.51
CA THR A 38 -12.78 6.49 14.36
C THR A 38 -13.00 6.01 15.79
N ILE A 39 -12.14 6.42 16.71
CA ILE A 39 -12.28 6.16 18.15
C ILE A 39 -12.31 7.47 18.93
N ARG A 40 -13.05 7.49 20.04
CA ARG A 40 -13.05 8.61 20.97
C ARG A 40 -12.09 8.29 22.11
N LEU A 41 -11.12 9.18 22.32
CA LEU A 41 -10.17 9.11 23.43
C LEU A 41 -10.24 10.42 24.21
N PRO A 42 -10.02 10.39 25.54
CA PRO A 42 -9.84 11.61 26.32
C PRO A 42 -8.75 12.52 25.75
N ALA A 43 -8.96 13.83 25.79
CA ALA A 43 -8.04 14.81 25.21
C ALA A 43 -6.64 14.78 25.85
N ASP A 44 -6.58 14.54 27.16
CA ASP A 44 -5.34 14.41 27.92
C ASP A 44 -4.52 13.17 27.50
N VAL A 45 -5.18 12.06 27.18
CA VAL A 45 -4.54 10.85 26.64
C VAL A 45 -3.90 11.17 25.29
N ILE A 46 -4.63 11.84 24.39
CA ILE A 46 -4.08 12.25 23.08
C ILE A 46 -2.90 13.19 23.26
N ALA A 47 -3.00 14.16 24.17
CA ALA A 47 -1.92 15.12 24.44
C ALA A 47 -0.65 14.41 24.96
N ARG A 48 -0.80 13.48 25.91
CA ARG A 48 0.31 12.66 26.42
C ARG A 48 0.99 11.84 25.33
N TRP A 49 0.23 11.26 24.40
CA TRP A 49 0.84 10.55 23.29
C TRP A 49 1.52 11.48 22.30
N LYS A 50 0.88 12.59 21.91
CA LYS A 50 1.49 13.57 21.00
C LYS A 50 2.81 14.15 21.53
N SER A 51 2.92 14.37 22.84
CA SER A 51 4.16 14.87 23.46
C SER A 51 5.34 13.91 23.36
N THR A 52 5.09 12.62 23.10
CA THR A 52 6.16 11.64 22.82
C THR A 52 6.83 11.85 21.46
N GLY A 53 6.36 12.79 20.65
CA GLY A 53 6.94 13.18 19.37
C GLY A 53 6.44 12.36 18.17
N PRO A 54 7.09 12.51 16.99
CA PRO A 54 6.71 11.78 15.78
C PRO A 54 6.60 10.27 16.01
N GLY A 55 5.64 9.65 15.32
CA GLY A 55 5.37 8.20 15.46
C GLY A 55 4.60 7.78 16.72
N TRP A 56 4.02 8.72 17.47
CA TRP A 56 3.24 8.40 18.68
C TRP A 56 2.06 7.46 18.42
N GLN A 57 1.41 7.55 17.25
CA GLN A 57 0.32 6.63 16.86
C GLN A 57 0.82 5.20 16.70
N THR A 58 2.02 5.02 16.13
CA THR A 58 2.67 3.71 16.00
C THR A 58 2.97 3.14 17.37
N ARG A 59 3.62 3.92 18.25
CA ARG A 59 3.90 3.48 19.64
C ARG A 59 2.63 3.15 20.42
N MET A 60 1.56 3.94 20.25
CA MET A 60 0.26 3.67 20.87
C MET A 60 -0.32 2.35 20.38
N ALA A 61 -0.32 2.10 19.07
CA ALA A 61 -0.82 0.85 18.50
C ALA A 61 0.00 -0.37 18.98
N ASP A 62 1.33 -0.24 19.03
CA ASP A 62 2.23 -1.31 19.49
C ASP A 62 2.06 -1.61 20.98
N ARG A 63 1.63 -0.62 21.77
CA ARG A 63 1.28 -0.82 23.19
C ARG A 63 -0.04 -1.57 23.34
N LEU A 64 -1.03 -1.26 22.50
CA LEU A 64 -2.34 -1.92 22.51
C LEU A 64 -2.30 -3.36 21.99
N SER A 65 -1.39 -3.67 21.05
CA SER A 65 -1.26 -5.02 20.48
C SER A 65 -0.55 -6.02 21.38
N LYS A 66 0.15 -5.56 22.42
CA LYS A 66 0.93 -6.38 23.37
C LYS A 66 0.14 -6.79 24.63
N THR A 67 -1.18 -6.60 24.62
CA THR A 67 -2.06 -7.04 25.71
C THR A 67 -2.56 -8.45 25.39
#